data_AF-A0A9W4W0D2-F1
#
_entry.id   AF-A0A9W4W0D2-F1
#
_cell.length_a   1.000
_cell.length_b   1.000
_cell.length_c   1.000
_cell.angle_alpha   90.00
_cell.angle_beta   90.00
_cell.angle_gamma   90.00
#
_symmetry.space_group_name_H-M   'P 1'
#
loop_
_entity.id
_entity.type
_entity.pdbx_description
1 polymer ?
#
loop_
_entity_poly.entity_id
_entity_poly.type
_entity_poly.pdbx_seq_one_letter_code
_entity_poly.pdbx_strand_id
1 'polypeptide(L)'
;MIKKLLSLLSICTFPAIAITNIKHVEVVESLVVVTVKTSRDNVACGGAPTDQWGLDLTQEQDHALYGLILTAVAKAQAIEFMGSGICLDNGRIERISKASYKG
;
A
#
# COMPACT_ATOMS: atom_id res chain seq x y z
N MET A 1 -8.61 28.99 36.05
CA MET A 1 -9.30 28.60 34.80
C MET A 1 -8.24 28.45 33.70
N ILE A 2 -7.84 27.23 33.35
CA ILE A 2 -6.89 26.99 32.24
C ILE A 2 -7.65 26.16 31.21
N LYS A 3 -8.19 26.83 30.18
CA LYS A 3 -8.79 26.16 29.02
C LYS A 3 -7.65 25.68 28.13
N LYS A 4 -7.53 24.36 28.02
CA LYS A 4 -6.52 23.64 27.26
C LYS A 4 -6.61 24.02 25.78
N LEU A 5 -5.51 24.55 25.28
CA LEU A 5 -5.18 24.72 23.88
C LEU A 5 -4.97 23.32 23.28
N LEU A 6 -6.01 22.69 22.75
CA LEU A 6 -5.86 21.45 21.97
C LEU A 6 -5.51 21.85 20.54
N SER A 7 -4.20 21.92 20.30
CA SER A 7 -3.59 21.89 18.98
C SER A 7 -4.10 20.66 18.22
N LEU A 8 -4.91 20.88 17.17
CA LEU A 8 -5.13 19.88 16.14
C LEU A 8 -3.79 19.69 15.41
N LEU A 9 -3.06 18.63 15.77
CA LEU A 9 -1.99 18.12 14.93
C LEU A 9 -2.61 17.66 13.61
N SER A 10 -2.36 18.41 12.54
CA SER A 10 -2.44 17.88 11.18
C SER A 10 -1.42 16.75 11.06
N ILE A 11 -1.90 15.51 11.12
CA ILE A 11 -1.10 14.35 10.74
C ILE A 11 -0.94 14.43 9.23
N CYS A 12 0.15 15.02 8.76
CA CYS A 12 0.61 14.85 7.39
C CYS A 12 1.01 13.38 7.23
N THR A 13 0.08 12.53 6.84
CA THR A 13 0.38 11.19 6.35
C THR A 13 1.11 11.36 5.02
N PHE A 14 2.44 11.30 5.06
CA PHE A 14 3.23 11.31 3.83
C PHE A 14 2.93 10.03 3.05
N PRO A 15 2.57 10.12 1.76
CA PRO A 15 2.34 8.95 0.95
C PRO A 15 3.62 8.12 0.90
N ALA A 16 3.46 6.84 1.20
CA ALA A 16 4.49 5.85 1.04
C ALA A 16 4.90 5.73 -0.42
N ILE A 17 6.19 5.55 -0.72
CA ILE A 17 6.65 5.20 -2.07
C ILE A 17 7.59 4.00 -1.96
N ALA A 18 7.36 2.96 -2.77
CA ALA A 18 8.25 1.83 -2.92
C ALA A 18 8.47 1.51 -4.41
N ILE A 19 9.73 1.45 -4.84
CA ILE A 19 10.11 1.07 -6.21
C ILE A 19 10.58 -0.38 -6.17
N THR A 20 9.89 -1.29 -6.87
CA THR A 20 10.16 -2.72 -6.68
C THR A 20 9.69 -3.62 -7.83
N ASN A 21 10.28 -4.81 -7.87
CA ASN A 21 9.70 -5.96 -8.58
C ASN A 21 8.69 -6.66 -7.67
N ILE A 22 7.58 -7.14 -8.24
CA ILE A 22 6.60 -7.95 -7.51
C ILE A 22 7.18 -9.36 -7.32
N LYS A 23 7.20 -9.85 -6.09
CA LYS A 23 7.64 -11.20 -5.75
C LYS A 23 6.49 -12.19 -5.88
N HIS A 24 5.34 -11.82 -5.32
CA HIS A 24 4.17 -12.67 -5.25
C HIS A 24 2.90 -11.83 -5.12
N VAL A 25 1.78 -12.36 -5.64
CA VAL A 25 0.44 -11.81 -5.46
C VAL A 25 -0.45 -12.95 -5.01
N GLU A 26 -1.10 -12.76 -3.87
CA GLU A 26 -2.06 -13.70 -3.28
C GLU A 26 -3.43 -13.02 -3.18
N VAL A 27 -4.49 -13.79 -3.35
CA VAL A 27 -5.87 -13.32 -3.12
C VAL A 27 -6.48 -14.15 -2.00
N VAL A 28 -6.83 -13.50 -0.90
CA VAL A 28 -7.49 -14.10 0.26
C VAL A 28 -8.84 -13.43 0.41
N GLU A 29 -9.91 -14.14 0.08
CA GLU A 29 -11.27 -13.58 -0.02
C GLU A 29 -11.29 -12.37 -0.98
N SER A 30 -11.60 -11.17 -0.48
CA SER A 30 -11.59 -9.91 -1.25
C SER A 30 -10.29 -9.11 -1.09
N LEU A 31 -9.32 -9.58 -0.31
CA LEU A 31 -8.04 -8.92 -0.10
C LEU A 31 -6.99 -9.47 -1.06
N VAL A 32 -6.40 -8.59 -1.87
CA VAL A 32 -5.18 -8.93 -2.63
C VAL A 32 -3.97 -8.49 -1.81
N VAL A 33 -3.07 -9.42 -1.54
CA VAL A 33 -1.79 -9.16 -0.89
C VAL A 33 -0.68 -9.21 -1.94
N VAL A 34 -0.01 -8.07 -2.12
CA VAL A 34 1.12 -7.90 -3.04
C VAL A 34 2.40 -7.89 -2.22
N THR A 35 3.21 -8.93 -2.37
CA THR A 35 4.53 -9.02 -1.74
C THR A 35 5.59 -8.55 -2.73
N VAL A 36 6.43 -7.62 -2.30
CA VAL A 36 7.45 -6.98 -3.12
C VAL A 36 8.86 -7.45 -2.78
N LYS A 37 9.82 -7.36 -3.71
CA LYS A 37 11.20 -7.83 -3.45
C LYS A 37 11.99 -6.92 -2.50
N THR A 38 11.68 -5.64 -2.47
CA THR A 38 12.37 -4.65 -1.62
C THR A 38 11.37 -4.04 -0.66
N SER A 39 11.58 -4.24 0.64
CA SER A 39 10.78 -3.62 1.70
C SER A 39 10.96 -2.10 1.71
N ARG A 40 9.93 -1.37 2.15
CA ARG A 40 10.04 0.07 2.45
C ARG A 40 10.52 0.26 3.89
N ASP A 41 11.37 1.26 4.12
CA ASP A 41 11.92 1.58 5.45
C ASP A 41 10.92 2.28 6.39
N ASN A 42 9.91 2.98 5.83
CA ASN A 42 8.84 3.66 6.57
C ASN A 42 7.53 2.88 6.47
N VAL A 43 6.76 2.80 7.55
CA VAL A 43 5.57 1.94 7.63
C VAL A 43 4.39 2.72 8.18
N ALA A 44 3.25 2.73 7.48
CA ALA A 44 2.02 3.30 8.01
C ALA A 44 1.28 2.36 8.97
N CYS A 45 1.48 1.04 8.85
CA CYS A 45 0.67 0.00 9.48
C CYS A 45 1.52 -0.97 10.32
N GLY A 46 1.14 -1.24 11.58
CA GLY A 46 1.76 -2.29 12.42
C GLY A 46 3.21 -2.06 12.91
N GLY A 47 3.91 -1.01 12.47
CA GLY A 47 5.17 -0.54 13.08
C GLY A 47 6.45 -1.32 12.74
N ALA A 48 6.39 -2.38 11.92
CA ALA A 48 7.58 -3.10 11.43
C ALA A 48 7.66 -3.03 9.89
N PRO A 49 8.87 -2.87 9.30
CA PRO A 49 9.05 -2.87 7.84
C PRO A 49 8.36 -4.08 7.21
N THR A 50 7.47 -3.81 6.26
CA THR A 50 6.74 -4.85 5.54
C THR A 50 7.01 -4.74 4.06
N ASP A 51 7.20 -5.89 3.43
CA ASP A 51 7.23 -6.06 1.98
C ASP A 51 5.83 -6.33 1.41
N GLN A 52 4.78 -6.25 2.24
CA GLN A 52 3.41 -6.55 1.86
C GLN A 52 2.55 -5.29 1.74
N TRP A 53 1.77 -5.25 0.66
CA TRP A 53 0.84 -4.18 0.32
C TRP A 53 -0.51 -4.77 -0.04
N GLY A 54 -1.58 -4.00 0.14
CA GLY A 54 -2.95 -4.51 0.03
C GLY A 54 -3.81 -3.78 -0.98
N LEU A 55 -4.73 -4.50 -1.61
CA LEU A 55 -5.89 -3.96 -2.31
C LEU A 55 -7.15 -4.62 -1.77
N ASP A 56 -8.21 -3.85 -1.60
CA ASP A 56 -9.52 -4.32 -1.17
C ASP A 56 -10.47 -4.35 -2.37
N LEU A 57 -10.70 -5.54 -2.93
CA LEU A 57 -11.55 -5.75 -4.11
C LEU A 57 -13.04 -5.51 -3.83
N THR A 58 -13.44 -5.16 -2.60
CA THR A 58 -14.79 -4.59 -2.41
C THR A 58 -14.91 -3.17 -2.98
N GLN A 59 -13.78 -2.52 -3.29
CA GLN A 59 -13.72 -1.16 -3.85
C GLN A 59 -13.41 -1.19 -5.34
N GLU A 60 -14.22 -0.51 -6.14
CA GLU A 60 -14.09 -0.52 -7.60
C GLU A 60 -12.73 -0.05 -8.09
N GLN A 61 -12.19 1.01 -7.48
CA GLN A 61 -10.86 1.56 -7.80
C GLN A 61 -9.71 0.55 -7.62
N ASP A 62 -9.85 -0.40 -6.70
CA ASP A 62 -8.82 -1.38 -6.40
C ASP A 62 -8.79 -2.51 -7.45
N HIS A 63 -9.89 -2.75 -8.17
CA HIS A 63 -9.91 -3.67 -9.30
C HIS A 63 -9.03 -3.19 -10.45
N ALA A 64 -9.07 -1.89 -10.76
CA ALA A 64 -8.25 -1.32 -11.83
C ALA A 64 -6.75 -1.40 -11.48
N LEU A 65 -6.39 -1.10 -10.23
CA LEU A 65 -5.03 -1.26 -9.73
C LEU A 65 -4.59 -2.73 -9.78
N TYR A 66 -5.46 -3.66 -9.38
CA TYR A 66 -5.17 -5.09 -9.43
C TYR A 66 -4.86 -5.56 -10.86
N GLY A 67 -5.65 -5.14 -11.86
CA GLY A 67 -5.38 -5.46 -13.26
C GLY A 67 -4.02 -4.94 -13.77
N LEU A 68 -3.63 -3.73 -13.36
CA LEU A 68 -2.33 -3.16 -13.69
C LEU A 68 -1.18 -3.97 -13.06
N ILE A 69 -1.34 -4.38 -11.81
CA ILE A 69 -0.37 -5.21 -11.07
C ILE A 69 -0.20 -6.57 -11.74
N LEU A 70 -1.29 -7.26 -12.07
CA LEU A 70 -1.23 -8.55 -12.78
C LEU A 70 -0.53 -8.40 -14.14
N THR A 71 -0.78 -7.30 -14.86
CA THR A 71 -0.13 -7.02 -16.14
C THR A 71 1.38 -6.87 -15.97
N ALA A 72 1.83 -6.16 -14.93
CA ALA A 72 3.26 -6.04 -14.66
C ALA A 72 3.90 -7.35 -14.22
N VAL A 73 3.21 -8.18 -13.42
CA VAL A 73 3.67 -9.53 -13.08
C VAL A 73 3.88 -10.37 -14.35
N ALA A 74 2.88 -10.40 -15.24
CA ALA A 74 2.95 -11.14 -16.49
C ALA A 74 4.09 -10.67 -17.42
N LYS A 75 4.41 -9.38 -17.38
CA LYS A 75 5.50 -8.77 -18.16
C LYS A 75 6.85 -8.73 -17.45
N ALA A 76 6.94 -9.25 -16.22
CA ALA A 76 8.10 -9.10 -15.35
C ALA A 76 8.60 -7.65 -15.24
N GLN A 77 7.68 -6.68 -15.24
CA GLN A 77 7.99 -5.26 -15.25
C GLN A 77 8.02 -4.69 -13.83
N ALA A 78 8.97 -3.80 -13.56
CA ALA A 78 9.04 -3.09 -12.29
C ALA A 78 7.89 -2.09 -12.15
N ILE A 79 7.30 -2.03 -10.95
CA ILE A 79 6.27 -1.08 -10.57
C ILE A 79 6.73 -0.26 -9.36
N GLU A 80 6.35 1.00 -9.37
CA GLU A 80 6.35 1.85 -8.20
C GLU A 80 4.95 1.86 -7.55
N PHE A 81 4.90 1.56 -6.26
CA PHE A 81 3.70 1.61 -5.45
C PHE A 81 3.68 2.85 -4.58
N MET A 82 2.51 3.47 -4.47
CA MET A 82 2.23 4.47 -3.45
C MET A 82 1.19 3.99 -2.46
N GLY A 83 1.39 4.35 -1.19
CA GLY A 83 0.47 4.03 -0.10
C GLY A 83 -0.58 5.08 0.12
N SER A 84 -1.73 4.63 0.62
CA SER A 84 -2.86 5.50 0.99
C SER A 84 -2.78 5.99 2.44
N GLY A 85 -1.95 5.39 3.29
CA GLY A 85 -2.02 5.56 4.75
C GLY A 85 -3.20 4.83 5.41
N ILE A 86 -4.04 4.13 4.64
CA ILE A 86 -5.11 3.25 5.16
C ILE A 86 -4.54 1.85 5.36
N CYS A 87 -4.87 1.22 6.49
CA CYS A 87 -4.43 -0.12 6.80
C CYS A 87 -5.55 -1.15 6.64
N LEU A 88 -5.23 -2.27 6.00
CA LEU A 88 -6.05 -3.47 5.81
C LEU A 88 -5.56 -4.60 6.72
N ASP A 89 -6.25 -5.73 6.72
CA ASP A 89 -5.93 -6.93 7.52
C ASP A 89 -5.65 -6.58 8.99
N ASN A 90 -6.64 -6.01 9.69
CA ASN A 90 -6.52 -5.62 11.10
C ASN A 90 -5.33 -4.67 11.40
N GLY A 91 -4.98 -3.81 10.44
CA GLY A 91 -3.92 -2.83 10.63
C GLY A 91 -2.52 -3.32 10.25
N ARG A 92 -2.41 -4.46 9.58
CA ARG A 92 -1.11 -5.09 9.25
C ARG A 92 -0.57 -4.69 7.88
N ILE A 93 -1.44 -4.37 6.92
CA ILE A 93 -1.05 -4.18 5.52
C ILE A 93 -1.45 -2.79 5.05
N GLU A 94 -0.53 -2.01 4.48
CA GLU A 94 -0.86 -0.70 3.92
C GLU A 94 -1.56 -0.86 2.56
N ARG A 95 -2.70 -0.18 2.39
CA ARG A 95 -3.44 -0.17 1.13
C ARG A 95 -2.71 0.66 0.07
N ILE A 96 -2.58 0.09 -1.12
CA ILE A 96 -2.05 0.75 -2.31
C ILE A 96 -3.04 1.82 -2.78
N SER A 97 -2.58 3.07 -2.89
CA SER A 97 -3.34 4.18 -3.47
C SER A 97 -3.06 4.37 -4.96
N LYS A 98 -1.86 3.97 -5.41
CA LYS A 98 -1.42 4.11 -6.80
C LYS A 98 -0.37 3.07 -7.14
N ALA A 99 -0.39 2.62 -8.38
CA ALA A 99 0.66 1.81 -8.99
C ALA A 99 1.03 2.41 -10.36
N SER A 100 2.32 2.51 -10.66
CA SER A 100 2.80 2.99 -11.96
C SER A 100 4.00 2.19 -12.44
N TYR A 101 4.06 1.96 -13.75
CA TYR A 101 5.26 1.39 -14.36
C TYR A 101 6.46 2.29 -14.14
N LYS A 102 7.61 1.67 -13.87
CA LYS A 102 8.88 2.38 -13.89
C LYS A 102 9.23 2.71 -15.36
N GLY A 103 9.45 3.99 -15.64
CA GLY A 103 10.00 4.48 -16.91
C GLY A 103 11.49 4.24 -17.04
#